data_AF-A0A660E617-F1
#
_entry.id   AF-A0A660E617-F1
#
_cell.length_a   1.000
_cell.length_b   1.000
_cell.length_c   1.000
_cell.angle_alpha   90.00
_cell.angle_beta   90.00
_cell.angle_gamma   90.00
#
_symmetry.space_group_name_H-M   'P 1'
#
loop_
_entity.id
_entity.type
_entity.pdbx_description
1 polymer ?
#
loop_
_entity_poly.entity_id
_entity_poly.type
_entity_poly.pdbx_seq_one_letter_code
_entity_poly.pdbx_strand_id
1 'polypeptide(L)'
;MSDMIHDEVFALVDAIYNDVYDQPIDDHIKKTLLTAAKYLDAGKMPAQVIAAKTMNGIFIWTMDGHNPLGSANGDRINRLMRLARSGGYKWTTAGVGDLRVQF
;
A
#
# COMPACT_ATOMS: atom_id res chain seq x y z
N MET A 1 6.74 -3.19 -19.45
CA MET A 1 5.46 -2.82 -18.79
C MET A 1 5.44 -3.21 -17.32
N SER A 2 5.87 -4.42 -16.92
CA SER A 2 6.00 -4.78 -15.49
C SER A 2 6.98 -3.88 -14.73
N ASP A 3 8.12 -3.52 -15.33
CA ASP A 3 9.11 -2.66 -14.66
C ASP A 3 8.56 -1.25 -14.37
N MET A 4 7.81 -0.65 -15.31
CA MET A 4 7.18 0.66 -15.09
C MET A 4 6.16 0.65 -13.94
N ILE A 5 5.40 -0.44 -13.80
CA ILE A 5 4.43 -0.57 -12.69
C ILE A 5 5.18 -0.80 -11.36
N HIS A 6 6.26 -1.57 -11.40
CA HIS A 6 7.11 -1.78 -10.23
C HIS A 6 7.72 -0.47 -9.73
N ASP A 7 8.36 0.30 -10.63
CA ASP A 7 8.95 1.60 -10.33
C ASP A 7 7.91 2.59 -9.79
N GLU A 8 6.72 2.63 -10.39
CA GLU A 8 5.64 3.51 -9.95
C GLU A 8 5.09 3.12 -8.57
N VAL A 9 4.91 1.83 -8.30
CA VAL A 9 4.47 1.36 -6.97
C VAL A 9 5.55 1.63 -5.93
N PHE A 10 6.83 1.42 -6.26
CA PHE A 10 7.94 1.70 -5.35
C PHE A 10 8.02 3.19 -5.01
N ALA A 11 7.99 4.07 -6.02
CA ALA A 11 8.04 5.51 -5.82
C ALA A 11 6.85 6.03 -4.98
N LEU A 12 5.65 5.47 -5.17
CA LEU A 12 4.49 5.85 -4.36
C LEU A 12 4.62 5.40 -2.91
N VAL A 13 5.09 4.17 -2.66
CA VAL A 13 5.31 3.65 -1.30
C VAL A 13 6.37 4.47 -0.58
N ASP A 14 7.48 4.78 -1.26
CA ASP A 14 8.57 5.59 -0.71
C ASP A 14 8.12 7.02 -0.40
N ALA A 15 7.40 7.67 -1.33
CA ALA A 15 6.86 9.02 -1.11
C ALA A 15 5.89 9.08 0.08
N ILE A 16 4.99 8.09 0.21
CA ILE A 16 4.09 8.02 1.37
C ILE A 16 4.89 7.79 2.64
N TYR A 17 5.88 6.89 2.64
CA TYR A 17 6.75 6.63 3.79
C TYR A 17 7.48 7.89 4.27
N ASN A 18 8.10 8.62 3.35
CA ASN A 18 8.83 9.84 3.67
C ASN A 18 7.92 10.93 4.26
N ASP A 19 6.70 11.09 3.73
CA ASP A 19 5.76 12.07 4.26
C ASP A 19 5.27 11.72 5.68
N VAL A 20 5.19 10.43 6.02
CA VAL A 20 4.69 9.96 7.32
C VAL A 20 5.81 9.66 8.32
N TYR A 21 7.08 9.67 7.90
CA TYR A 21 8.22 9.22 8.70
C TYR A 21 8.34 10.00 10.01
N ASP A 22 8.33 11.33 9.93
CA ASP A 22 8.44 12.23 11.08
C ASP A 22 7.09 12.60 11.72
N GLN A 23 5.99 12.08 11.19
CA GLN A 23 4.67 12.36 11.74
C GLN A 23 4.37 11.40 12.91
N PRO A 24 3.55 11.83 13.89
CA PRO A 24 3.06 10.99 15.00
C PRO A 24 1.96 10.03 14.51
N ILE A 25 2.26 9.31 13.43
CA ILE A 25 1.43 8.26 12.84
C ILE A 25 1.84 6.93 13.46
N ASP A 26 0.87 6.03 13.55
CA ASP A 26 1.07 4.69 14.07
C ASP A 26 2.21 3.93 13.36
N ASP A 27 3.07 3.30 14.16
CA ASP A 27 4.20 2.51 13.68
C ASP A 27 3.76 1.33 12.79
N HIS A 28 2.53 0.85 12.91
CA HIS A 28 1.94 -0.15 12.03
C HIS A 28 1.92 0.30 10.57
N ILE A 29 1.58 1.58 10.31
CA ILE A 29 1.56 2.14 8.95
C ILE A 29 2.98 2.25 8.41
N LYS A 30 3.91 2.78 9.22
CA LYS A 30 5.32 2.90 8.85
C LYS A 30 5.92 1.54 8.52
N LYS A 31 5.63 0.52 9.34
CA LYS A 31 6.05 -0.86 9.13
C LYS A 31 5.43 -1.48 7.89
N THR A 32 4.17 -1.20 7.60
CA THR A 32 3.47 -1.68 6.40
C THR A 32 4.14 -1.14 5.13
N LEU A 33 4.41 0.16 5.09
CA LEU A 33 5.10 0.82 3.98
C LEU A 33 6.54 0.29 3.80
N LEU A 34 7.28 0.15 4.90
CA LEU A 34 8.64 -0.40 4.86
C LEU A 34 8.66 -1.87 4.38
N THR A 35 7.67 -2.67 4.77
CA THR A 35 7.55 -4.06 4.32
C THR A 35 7.22 -4.13 2.82
N ALA A 36 6.34 -3.24 2.34
CA ALA A 36 6.02 -3.12 0.92
C ALA A 36 7.26 -2.77 0.08
N ALA A 37 8.04 -1.77 0.51
CA ALA A 37 9.29 -1.39 -0.15
C ALA A 37 10.29 -2.55 -0.23
N LYS A 38 10.48 -3.28 0.88
CA LYS A 38 11.35 -4.49 0.91
C LYS A 38 10.86 -5.59 -0.03
N TYR A 39 9.56 -5.77 -0.15
CA TYR A 39 9.00 -6.83 -0.99
C TYR A 39 9.08 -6.48 -2.48
N LEU A 40 8.99 -5.19 -2.81
CA LEU A 40 9.23 -4.68 -4.15
C LEU A 40 10.71 -4.86 -4.52
N ASP A 41 11.63 -4.40 -3.68
CA ASP A 41 13.08 -4.51 -3.90
C ASP A 41 13.52 -5.97 -4.10
N ALA A 42 13.02 -6.87 -3.25
CA ALA A 42 13.33 -8.29 -3.34
C ALA A 42 12.59 -9.04 -4.46
N GLY A 43 11.71 -8.37 -5.23
CA GLY A 43 10.93 -9.00 -6.31
C GLY A 43 10.06 -10.18 -5.87
N LYS A 44 9.67 -10.24 -4.58
CA LYS A 44 8.99 -11.41 -3.99
C LYS A 44 7.59 -11.66 -4.54
N MET A 45 6.93 -10.60 -5.02
CA MET A 45 5.56 -10.63 -5.52
C MET A 45 5.40 -9.60 -6.64
N PRO A 46 4.37 -9.75 -7.51
CA PRO A 46 4.02 -8.70 -8.47
C PRO A 46 3.72 -7.38 -7.76
N ALA A 47 4.20 -6.27 -8.32
CA ALA A 47 4.03 -4.94 -7.74
C ALA A 47 2.55 -4.59 -7.47
N GLN A 48 1.63 -5.07 -8.30
CA GLN A 48 0.19 -4.87 -8.13
C GLN A 48 -0.36 -5.60 -6.89
N VAL A 49 0.19 -6.77 -6.57
CA VAL A 49 -0.18 -7.53 -5.36
C VAL A 49 0.34 -6.82 -4.11
N ILE A 50 1.57 -6.29 -4.18
CA ILE A 50 2.16 -5.51 -3.09
C ILE A 50 1.38 -4.22 -2.87
N ALA A 51 1.02 -3.51 -3.94
CA ALA A 51 0.14 -2.34 -3.89
C ALA A 51 -1.20 -2.66 -3.21
N ALA A 52 -1.84 -3.78 -3.58
CA ALA A 52 -3.10 -4.21 -2.96
C ALA A 52 -2.96 -4.51 -1.46
N LYS A 53 -1.91 -5.24 -1.06
CA LYS A 53 -1.64 -5.58 0.35
C LYS A 53 -1.33 -4.34 1.20
N THR A 54 -0.55 -3.42 0.66
CA THR A 54 -0.21 -2.13 1.30
C THR A 54 -1.47 -1.31 1.56
N MET A 55 -2.32 -1.20 0.54
CA MET A 55 -3.61 -0.52 0.63
C MET A 55 -4.52 -1.17 1.68
N ASN A 56 -4.57 -2.50 1.75
CA ASN A 56 -5.37 -3.20 2.76
C ASN A 56 -4.88 -2.93 4.18
N GLY A 57 -3.57 -3.01 4.42
CA GLY A 57 -2.99 -2.73 5.74
C GLY A 57 -3.28 -1.30 6.19
N ILE A 58 -3.13 -0.33 5.29
CA ILE A 58 -3.47 1.06 5.55
C ILE A 58 -4.98 1.23 5.80
N PHE A 59 -5.85 0.69 4.93
CA PHE A 59 -7.29 0.90 5.00
C PHE A 59 -7.89 0.33 6.28
N ILE A 60 -7.54 -0.90 6.64
CA ILE A 60 -7.97 -1.54 7.89
C ILE A 60 -7.57 -0.67 9.09
N TRP A 61 -6.35 -0.13 9.07
CA TRP A 61 -5.86 0.74 10.14
C TRP A 61 -6.61 2.08 10.20
N THR A 62 -7.03 2.63 9.05
CA THR A 62 -7.79 3.88 9.00
C THR A 62 -9.28 3.73 9.33
N MET A 63 -9.85 2.51 9.22
CA MET A 63 -11.25 2.25 9.54
C MET A 63 -11.57 2.46 11.03
N ASP A 64 -10.56 2.42 11.90
CA ASP A 64 -10.70 2.61 13.34
C ASP A 64 -10.79 4.10 13.77
N GLY A 65 -11.18 4.99 12.84
CA GLY A 65 -11.44 6.41 13.11
C GLY A 65 -10.22 7.33 13.04
N HIS A 66 -9.04 6.78 12.72
CA HIS A 66 -7.83 7.56 12.51
C HIS A 66 -7.66 7.85 11.01
N ASN A 67 -7.52 9.12 10.61
CA ASN A 67 -7.05 9.48 9.26
C ASN A 67 -5.56 9.88 9.31
N PRO A 68 -4.65 8.91 9.39
CA PRO A 68 -3.24 9.16 9.64
C PRO A 68 -2.51 9.76 8.44
N LEU A 69 -3.01 9.61 7.21
CA LEU A 69 -2.21 9.92 6.02
C LEU A 69 -2.38 11.36 5.49
N GLY A 70 -3.33 12.12 6.04
CA GLY A 70 -3.60 13.50 5.61
C GLY A 70 -4.10 13.61 4.16
N SER A 71 -4.60 14.78 3.77
CA SER A 71 -5.12 15.01 2.40
C SER A 71 -4.04 14.89 1.32
N ALA A 72 -2.77 15.19 1.66
CA ALA A 72 -1.63 15.14 0.75
C ALA A 72 -1.35 13.73 0.20
N ASN A 73 -1.63 12.68 0.98
CA ASN A 73 -1.44 11.29 0.52
C ASN A 73 -2.69 10.70 -0.14
N GLY A 74 -3.83 11.39 -0.12
CA GLY A 74 -5.08 10.89 -0.71
C GLY A 74 -4.94 10.55 -2.20
N ASP A 75 -4.27 11.40 -2.96
CA ASP A 75 -4.02 11.16 -4.39
C ASP A 75 -3.07 10.00 -4.64
N ARG A 76 -2.06 9.82 -3.78
CA ARG A 76 -1.09 8.72 -3.87
C ARG A 76 -1.73 7.39 -3.55
N ILE A 77 -2.59 7.35 -2.54
CA ILE A 77 -3.42 6.18 -2.17
C ILE A 77 -4.37 5.82 -3.31
N ASN A 78 -5.06 6.80 -3.89
CA ASN A 78 -5.93 6.59 -5.05
C ASN A 78 -5.14 6.02 -6.25
N ARG A 79 -3.90 6.47 -6.44
CA ARG A 79 -3.04 5.97 -7.51
C ARG A 79 -2.54 4.54 -7.26
N LEU A 80 -2.11 4.24 -6.03
CA LEU A 80 -1.80 2.88 -5.56
C LEU A 80 -2.99 1.93 -5.77
N MET A 81 -4.22 2.39 -5.49
CA MET A 81 -5.43 1.61 -5.71
C MET A 81 -5.67 1.30 -7.20
N ARG A 82 -5.42 2.26 -8.10
CA ARG A 82 -5.53 2.03 -9.55
C ARG A 82 -4.50 1.01 -10.04
N LEU A 83 -3.25 1.11 -9.55
CA LEU A 83 -2.18 0.17 -9.89
C LEU A 83 -2.45 -1.24 -9.36
N ALA A 84 -2.98 -1.35 -8.14
CA ALA A 84 -3.40 -2.64 -7.58
C ALA A 84 -4.45 -3.34 -8.46
N ARG A 85 -5.37 -2.59 -9.06
CA ARG A 85 -6.45 -3.11 -9.92
C ARG A 85 -6.01 -3.40 -11.35
N SER A 86 -4.88 -2.88 -11.82
CA SER A 86 -4.40 -3.09 -13.20
C SER A 86 -3.85 -4.50 -13.44
N GLY A 87 -3.41 -5.20 -12.39
CA GLY A 87 -2.76 -6.51 -12.48
C GLY A 87 -3.69 -7.73 -12.53
N GLY A 88 -4.99 -7.56 -12.82
CA GLY A 88 -5.95 -8.68 -12.79
C GLY A 88 -6.29 -9.19 -11.38
N TYR A 89 -5.63 -8.66 -10.33
CA TYR A 89 -6.02 -8.85 -8.93
C TYR A 89 -7.36 -8.16 -8.70
N LYS A 90 -8.45 -8.93 -8.82
CA LYS A 90 -9.79 -8.45 -8.55
C LYS A 90 -9.94 -8.28 -7.05
N TRP A 91 -9.95 -7.03 -6.60
CA TRP A 91 -10.47 -6.64 -5.29
C TRP A 91 -11.95 -7.04 -5.26
N THR A 92 -12.23 -8.27 -4.87
CA THR A 92 -13.60 -8.71 -4.60
C THR A 92 -13.90 -8.35 -3.16
N THR A 93 -15.05 -7.73 -2.94
CA THR A 93 -15.65 -7.54 -1.60
C THR A 93 -15.88 -8.88 -0.89
N ALA A 94 -15.73 -10.01 -1.60
CA ALA A 94 -15.76 -11.37 -1.09
C ALA A 94 -14.40 -11.89 -0.56
N GLY A 95 -13.30 -11.15 -0.72
CA GLY A 95 -11.98 -11.46 -0.15
C GLY A 95 -11.82 -11.05 1.32
N VAL A 96 -12.90 -10.63 1.98
CA VAL A 96 -12.94 -10.24 3.41
C VAL A 96 -12.74 -11.45 4.34
N GLY A 97 -12.78 -12.67 3.81
CA GLY A 97 -12.65 -13.90 4.61
C GLY A 97 -11.28 -14.13 5.25
N ASP A 98 -10.21 -13.47 4.78
CA ASP A 98 -8.91 -13.58 5.45
C ASP A 98 -8.13 -12.25 5.45
N LEU A 99 -8.62 -11.31 6.26
CA LEU A 99 -7.93 -10.07 6.62
C LEU A 99 -6.55 -10.32 7.29
N ARG A 100 -6.19 -11.59 7.58
CA ARG A 100 -4.91 -11.98 8.20
C ARG A 100 -3.79 -12.21 7.19
N VAL A 101 -4.06 -12.24 5.88
CA VAL A 101 -3.00 -12.38 4.87
C VAL A 101 -2.36 -11.01 4.55
N GLN A 102 -1.87 -10.35 5.59
CA GLN A 102 -1.02 -9.15 5.49
C GLN A 102 0.45 -9.59 5.44
N PHE A 103 0.98 -9.62 4.22
CA PHE A 103 2.39 -9.95 3.88
C PHE A 103 2.97 -11.28 4.39
#